data_AF-A0A2U2C8I3-F1
#
_entry.id   AF-A0A2U2C8I3-F1
#
_cell.length_a   1.000
_cell.length_b   1.000
_cell.length_c   1.000
_cell.angle_alpha   90.00
_cell.angle_beta   90.00
_cell.angle_gamma   90.00
#
_symmetry.space_group_name_H-M   'P 1'
#
loop_
_entity.id
_entity.type
_entity.pdbx_description
1 polymer ?
#
loop_
_entity_poly.entity_id
_entity_poly.type
_entity_poly.pdbx_seq_one_letter_code
_entity_poly.pdbx_strand_id
1 'polypeptide(L)'
;MKLFRPLSKPHMWETEAEARGTLMPDMLARERRLADQKIEQDLKQRRAEEERRAKEQARRAEIAARQDLSLERPAKHAPPASPEPLERALARGQCRFDDASLDFDGAEVSLDLAGMSFRGASLRNVRFSAASSLEAANFAGARLHNVTFAPGCTCRNTNFARAEFRNVTFEEGCIVTRASFQGLAYVQGWTVQLDANAVAGTDLSRTGSDWVRLSRRYRGMAQVLGMILSLGYGAVLILKIFLLATLAQGQSWALDAAALGGAGVPEGLPAGVREGVRGVPVWRLAFEGFMPGDYSLLIALLIALHQGARYVVTTRLAPLLDLQRYDGVTPPREAFAMLAVLDRLTALLGFVVVVIFSANLYLAATSVIYLGALP
;
A
#
# COMPACT_ATOMS: atom_id res chain seq x y z
N MET A 1 -22.35 -6.64 -32.70
CA MET A 1 -22.95 -7.85 -33.29
C MET A 1 -21.83 -8.75 -33.78
N LYS A 2 -21.43 -9.77 -33.00
CA LYS A 2 -20.40 -10.74 -33.39
C LYS A 2 -21.07 -12.09 -33.64
N LEU A 3 -20.78 -12.65 -34.81
CA LEU A 3 -21.28 -13.90 -35.36
C LEU A 3 -20.95 -15.10 -34.46
N PHE A 4 -21.98 -15.70 -33.86
CA PHE A 4 -21.90 -17.07 -33.35
C PHE A 4 -22.00 -18.02 -34.54
N ARG A 5 -20.93 -18.78 -34.82
CA ARG A 5 -21.03 -19.94 -35.73
C ARG A 5 -21.72 -21.09 -34.98
N PRO A 6 -22.76 -21.72 -35.55
CA PRO A 6 -23.37 -22.89 -34.96
C PRO A 6 -22.38 -24.06 -34.98
N LEU A 7 -22.18 -24.70 -33.82
CA LEU A 7 -21.44 -25.94 -33.69
C LEU A 7 -22.21 -27.05 -34.42
N SER A 8 -21.62 -27.57 -35.50
CA SER A 8 -22.11 -28.74 -36.21
C SER A 8 -22.10 -29.96 -35.29
N LYS A 9 -23.16 -30.77 -35.36
CA LYS A 9 -23.37 -31.97 -34.56
C LYS A 9 -22.12 -32.88 -34.60
N PRO A 10 -21.69 -33.46 -33.46
CA PRO A 10 -20.56 -34.38 -33.44
C PRO A 10 -20.92 -35.63 -34.23
N HIS A 11 -20.11 -35.95 -35.25
CA HIS A 11 -20.13 -37.28 -35.86
C HIS A 11 -19.73 -38.29 -34.79
N MET A 12 -20.68 -39.13 -34.38
CA MET A 12 -20.37 -40.31 -33.57
C MET A 12 -19.60 -41.29 -34.45
N TRP A 13 -18.36 -41.57 -34.08
CA TRP A 13 -17.58 -42.64 -34.69
C TRP A 13 -18.21 -43.98 -34.27
N GLU A 14 -18.52 -44.84 -35.24
CA GLU A 14 -19.28 -46.08 -34.99
C GLU A 14 -18.43 -47.18 -34.32
N THR A 15 -17.10 -47.07 -34.30
CA THR A 15 -16.23 -48.00 -33.58
C THR A 15 -14.99 -47.34 -32.98
N GLU A 16 -14.59 -47.80 -31.78
CA GLU A 16 -13.40 -47.32 -31.05
C GLU A 16 -12.08 -47.58 -31.81
N ALA A 17 -12.09 -48.55 -32.74
CA ALA A 17 -10.96 -48.91 -33.58
C ALA A 17 -10.67 -47.86 -34.67
N GLU A 18 -11.70 -47.26 -35.29
CA GLU A 18 -11.54 -46.21 -36.29
C GLU A 18 -11.04 -44.89 -35.69
N ALA A 19 -11.53 -44.56 -34.48
CA ALA A 19 -11.05 -43.40 -33.72
C ALA A 19 -9.56 -43.52 -33.36
N ARG A 20 -9.08 -44.73 -33.03
CA ARG A 20 -7.65 -44.97 -32.72
C ARG A 20 -6.75 -44.95 -33.95
N GLY A 21 -7.25 -45.34 -35.13
CA GLY A 21 -6.47 -45.38 -36.36
C GLY A 21 -6.15 -44.00 -36.98
N THR A 22 -7.07 -43.04 -36.86
CA THR A 22 -6.93 -41.71 -37.49
C THR A 22 -6.45 -40.61 -36.55
N LEU A 23 -6.76 -40.63 -35.25
CA LEU A 23 -6.34 -39.57 -34.32
C LEU A 23 -4.92 -39.74 -33.77
N MET A 24 -4.40 -40.96 -33.69
CA MET A 24 -3.08 -41.22 -33.08
C MET A 24 -1.89 -40.60 -33.85
N PRO A 25 -1.80 -40.67 -35.20
CA PRO A 25 -0.66 -40.11 -35.92
C PRO A 25 -0.54 -38.59 -35.77
N ASP A 26 -1.67 -37.88 -35.83
CA ASP A 26 -1.69 -36.41 -35.72
C ASP A 26 -1.42 -35.93 -34.29
N MET A 27 -1.91 -36.66 -33.28
CA MET A 27 -1.59 -36.39 -31.87
C MET A 27 -0.11 -36.60 -31.59
N LEU A 28 0.48 -37.71 -32.05
CA LEU A 28 1.92 -37.98 -31.89
C LEU A 28 2.79 -36.97 -32.64
N ALA A 29 2.37 -36.53 -33.83
CA ALA A 29 3.06 -35.48 -34.57
C ALA A 29 2.99 -34.13 -33.85
N ARG A 30 1.87 -33.82 -33.18
CA ARG A 30 1.71 -32.60 -32.37
C ARG A 30 2.57 -32.65 -31.11
N GLU A 31 2.62 -33.78 -30.41
CA GLU A 31 3.47 -33.97 -29.23
C GLU A 31 4.95 -33.82 -29.57
N ARG A 32 5.40 -34.38 -30.70
CA ARG A 32 6.78 -34.21 -31.18
C ARG A 32 7.12 -32.74 -31.44
N ARG A 33 6.24 -31.99 -32.12
CA ARG A 33 6.45 -30.54 -32.35
C ARG A 33 6.54 -29.76 -31.05
N LEU A 34 5.71 -30.10 -30.05
CA LEU A 34 5.75 -29.45 -28.74
C LEU A 34 7.05 -29.80 -27.98
N ALA A 35 7.52 -31.05 -28.06
CA ALA A 35 8.79 -31.46 -27.50
C ALA A 35 9.96 -30.73 -28.15
N ASP A 36 9.98 -30.63 -29.48
CA ASP A 36 11.01 -29.91 -30.24
C ASP A 36 11.03 -28.42 -29.90
N GLN A 37 9.85 -27.78 -29.81
CA GLN A 37 9.74 -26.38 -29.39
C GLN A 37 10.27 -26.16 -27.97
N LYS A 38 10.02 -27.09 -27.05
CA LYS A 38 10.52 -27.00 -25.69
C LYS A 38 12.05 -27.14 -25.64
N ILE A 39 12.61 -28.08 -26.40
CA ILE A 39 14.07 -28.24 -26.54
C ILE A 39 14.70 -26.97 -27.13
N GLU A 40 14.09 -26.37 -28.15
CA GLU A 40 14.60 -25.12 -28.74
C GLU A 40 14.55 -23.94 -27.75
N GLN A 41 13.49 -23.84 -26.96
CA GLN A 41 13.37 -22.81 -25.91
C GLN A 41 14.43 -23.00 -24.83
N ASP A 42 14.64 -24.22 -24.36
CA ASP A 42 15.65 -24.53 -23.34
C ASP A 42 17.07 -24.23 -23.85
N LEU A 43 17.37 -24.54 -25.11
CA LEU A 43 18.65 -24.19 -25.74
C LEU A 43 18.86 -22.67 -25.86
N LYS A 44 17.81 -21.90 -26.20
CA LYS A 44 17.87 -20.44 -26.22
C LYS A 44 18.12 -19.85 -24.83
N GLN A 45 17.48 -20.41 -23.80
CA GLN A 45 17.69 -19.97 -22.42
C GLN A 45 19.12 -20.26 -21.95
N ARG A 46 19.66 -21.46 -22.22
CA ARG A 46 21.05 -21.81 -21.87
C ARG A 46 22.06 -20.89 -22.54
N ARG A 47 21.90 -20.60 -23.84
CA ARG A 47 22.79 -19.65 -24.55
C ARG A 47 22.74 -18.24 -23.97
N ALA A 48 21.55 -17.76 -23.62
CA ALA A 48 21.39 -16.44 -22.99
C ALA A 48 22.02 -16.38 -21.60
N GLU A 49 21.98 -17.48 -20.84
CA GLU A 49 22.60 -17.57 -19.53
C GLU A 49 24.13 -17.64 -19.63
N GLU A 50 24.68 -18.42 -20.57
CA GLU A 50 26.12 -18.48 -20.84
C GLU A 50 26.66 -17.10 -21.26
N GLU A 51 25.94 -16.37 -22.10
CA GLU A 51 26.33 -15.00 -22.50
C GLU A 51 26.33 -14.03 -21.31
N ARG A 52 25.34 -14.15 -20.41
CA ARG A 52 25.29 -13.35 -19.17
C ARG A 52 26.48 -13.66 -18.26
N ARG A 53 26.81 -14.93 -18.07
CA ARG A 53 27.95 -15.37 -17.26
C ARG A 53 29.27 -14.88 -17.85
N ALA A 54 29.45 -14.95 -19.17
CA ALA A 54 30.64 -14.44 -19.87
C ALA A 54 30.79 -12.92 -19.70
N LYS A 55 29.70 -12.16 -19.84
CA LYS A 55 29.70 -10.69 -19.62
C LYS A 55 30.03 -10.32 -18.17
N GLU A 56 29.53 -11.08 -17.20
CA GLU A 56 29.83 -10.84 -15.79
C GLU A 56 31.30 -11.15 -15.47
N GLN A 57 31.85 -12.26 -15.99
CA GLN A 57 33.27 -12.59 -15.82
C GLN A 57 34.19 -11.53 -16.44
N ALA A 58 33.86 -11.03 -17.64
CA ALA A 58 34.61 -9.94 -18.27
C ALA A 58 34.59 -8.66 -17.42
N ARG A 59 33.43 -8.29 -16.86
CA ARG A 59 33.30 -7.12 -15.98
C ARG A 59 34.10 -7.28 -14.68
N ARG A 60 34.12 -8.48 -14.09
CA ARG A 60 34.94 -8.77 -12.90
C ARG A 60 36.44 -8.67 -13.19
N ALA A 61 36.89 -9.18 -14.35
CA ALA A 61 38.28 -9.07 -14.78
C ALA A 61 38.70 -7.60 -15.02
N GLU A 62 37.82 -6.77 -15.59
CA GLU A 62 38.09 -5.34 -15.77
C GLU A 62 38.25 -4.60 -14.43
N ILE A 63 37.41 -4.92 -13.43
CA ILE A 63 37.50 -4.32 -12.09
C ILE A 63 38.81 -4.73 -11.40
N ALA A 64 39.18 -6.01 -11.48
CA ALA A 64 40.44 -6.51 -10.92
C ALA A 64 41.66 -5.80 -11.55
N ALA A 65 41.68 -5.67 -12.88
CA ALA A 65 42.77 -4.96 -13.58
C ALA A 65 42.89 -3.49 -13.17
N ARG A 66 41.76 -2.80 -12.88
CA ARG A 66 41.80 -1.42 -12.36
C ARG A 66 42.32 -1.34 -10.93
N GLN A 67 42.06 -2.34 -10.10
CA GLN A 67 42.57 -2.37 -8.73
C GLN A 67 44.10 -2.52 -8.72
N ASP A 68 44.66 -3.35 -9.60
CA ASP A 68 46.12 -3.51 -9.72
C ASP A 68 46.81 -2.21 -10.16
N LEU A 69 46.22 -1.48 -11.12
CA LEU A 69 46.70 -0.16 -11.56
C LEU A 69 46.61 0.92 -10.46
N SER A 70 45.74 0.75 -9.47
CA SER A 70 45.54 1.72 -8.39
C SER A 70 46.60 1.64 -7.29
N LEU A 71 47.36 0.53 -7.24
CA LEU A 71 48.40 0.30 -6.24
C LEU A 71 49.72 1.00 -6.58
N GLU A 72 49.93 1.44 -7.83
CA GLU A 72 51.04 2.33 -8.21
C GLU A 72 50.75 3.80 -7.86
N ARG A 73 50.28 4.07 -6.63
CA ARG A 73 50.14 5.45 -6.15
C ARG A 73 51.55 6.06 -6.02
N PRO A 74 51.87 7.16 -6.74
CA PRO A 74 53.15 7.83 -6.56
C PRO A 74 53.28 8.27 -5.10
N ALA A 75 54.34 7.81 -4.44
CA ALA A 75 54.68 8.06 -3.02
C ALA A 75 55.07 9.53 -2.75
N LYS A 76 54.21 10.48 -3.10
CA LYS A 76 54.55 11.91 -3.16
C LYS A 76 53.66 12.82 -2.35
N HIS A 77 53.07 12.37 -1.24
CA HIS A 77 52.58 13.26 -0.20
C HIS A 77 53.27 12.91 1.11
N ALA A 78 54.33 13.68 1.41
CA ALA A 78 54.93 13.67 2.73
C ALA A 78 53.82 14.03 3.75
N PRO A 79 53.66 13.26 4.83
CA PRO A 79 52.69 13.59 5.87
C PRO A 79 52.99 15.00 6.40
N PRO A 80 51.97 15.85 6.60
CA PRO A 80 52.16 17.19 7.13
C PRO A 80 52.85 17.13 8.49
N ALA A 81 53.84 18.00 8.71
CA ALA A 81 54.80 17.91 9.81
C ALA A 81 54.22 18.16 11.22
N SER A 82 52.96 18.56 11.37
CA SER A 82 52.22 18.46 12.65
C SER A 82 50.71 18.63 12.43
N PRO A 83 49.85 18.02 13.27
CA PRO A 83 48.39 18.17 13.20
C PRO A 83 47.87 19.54 13.68
N GLU A 84 48.68 20.32 14.40
CA GLU A 84 48.26 21.59 15.02
C GLU A 84 47.63 22.63 14.07
N PRO A 85 48.10 22.85 12.83
CA PRO A 85 47.49 23.83 11.94
C PRO A 85 46.08 23.42 11.50
N LEU A 86 45.87 22.12 11.31
CA LEU A 86 44.58 21.56 10.92
C LEU A 86 43.59 21.64 12.08
N GLU A 87 44.02 21.28 13.29
CA GLU A 87 43.20 21.39 14.51
C GLU A 87 42.81 22.84 14.81
N ARG A 88 43.72 23.80 14.64
CA ARG A 88 43.41 25.24 14.78
C ARG A 88 42.45 25.75 13.70
N ALA A 89 42.55 25.26 12.47
CA ALA A 89 41.61 25.61 11.40
C ALA A 89 40.23 24.97 11.62
N LEU A 90 40.20 23.74 12.14
CA LEU A 90 38.99 23.02 12.57
C LEU A 90 38.27 23.81 13.67
N ALA A 91 38.99 24.17 14.74
CA ALA A 91 38.45 24.89 15.89
C ALA A 91 37.91 26.28 15.54
N ARG A 92 38.38 26.88 14.44
CA ARG A 92 37.90 28.18 13.94
C ARG A 92 36.74 28.05 12.93
N GLY A 93 36.29 26.83 12.61
CA GLY A 93 35.29 26.59 11.56
C GLY A 93 35.73 27.06 10.18
N GLN A 94 37.05 27.18 9.95
CA GLN A 94 37.61 27.70 8.70
C GLN A 94 37.87 26.61 7.66
N CYS A 95 37.72 25.34 8.02
CA CYS A 95 37.86 24.24 7.07
C CYS A 95 36.68 24.23 6.10
N ARG A 96 36.99 24.41 4.82
CA ARG A 96 36.06 24.27 3.70
C ARG A 96 36.46 23.03 2.91
N PHE A 97 35.52 22.12 2.76
CA PHE A 97 35.60 20.93 1.91
C PHE A 97 34.73 21.11 0.66
N ASP A 98 34.56 22.35 0.21
CA ASP A 98 33.74 22.67 -0.95
C ASP A 98 34.30 21.95 -2.20
N ASP A 99 33.42 21.30 -2.96
CA ASP A 99 33.72 20.48 -4.14
C ASP A 99 34.73 19.33 -3.90
N ALA A 100 35.05 19.02 -2.64
CA ALA A 100 35.95 17.93 -2.30
C ALA A 100 35.32 16.56 -2.63
N SER A 101 36.13 15.62 -3.09
CA SER A 101 35.72 14.22 -3.24
C SER A 101 36.29 13.41 -2.08
N LEU A 102 35.44 13.06 -1.13
CA LEU A 102 35.79 12.31 0.07
C LEU A 102 35.15 10.92 -0.01
N ASP A 103 35.98 9.88 -0.07
CA ASP A 103 35.53 8.49 0.08
C ASP A 103 36.18 7.93 1.34
N PHE A 104 35.34 7.49 2.27
CA PHE A 104 35.77 6.99 3.56
C PHE A 104 35.79 5.47 3.61
N ASP A 105 35.45 4.79 2.51
CA ASP A 105 35.44 3.32 2.41
C ASP A 105 34.67 2.62 3.56
N GLY A 106 33.57 3.24 4.00
CA GLY A 106 32.74 2.78 5.11
C GLY A 106 33.22 3.22 6.49
N ALA A 107 34.27 4.04 6.59
CA ALA A 107 34.80 4.48 7.87
C ALA A 107 33.77 5.31 8.65
N GLU A 108 33.78 5.09 9.96
CA GLU A 108 32.98 5.83 10.91
C GLU A 108 33.70 7.12 11.29
N VAL A 109 33.07 8.25 10.98
CA VAL A 109 33.54 9.59 11.33
C VAL A 109 32.92 9.96 12.68
N SER A 110 33.77 10.33 13.63
CA SER A 110 33.39 10.78 14.98
C SER A 110 34.03 12.13 15.27
N LEU A 111 33.70 13.13 14.45
CA LEU A 111 34.30 14.47 14.52
C LEU A 111 33.22 15.53 14.68
N ASP A 112 33.54 16.59 15.42
CA ASP A 112 32.72 17.80 15.40
C ASP A 112 32.99 18.56 14.10
N LEU A 113 32.00 18.53 13.22
CA LEU A 113 31.98 19.16 11.91
C LEU A 113 31.00 20.35 11.91
N ALA A 114 30.67 20.89 13.08
CA ALA A 114 29.77 22.04 13.19
C ALA A 114 30.32 23.25 12.43
N GLY A 115 29.43 23.92 11.70
CA GLY A 115 29.73 25.09 10.87
C GLY A 115 30.57 24.82 9.62
N MET A 116 30.98 23.58 9.39
CA MET A 116 31.80 23.25 8.22
C MET A 116 31.03 23.34 6.91
N SER A 117 31.75 23.73 5.85
CA SER A 117 31.19 23.78 4.49
C SER A 117 31.64 22.58 3.68
N PHE A 118 30.68 21.85 3.13
CA PHE A 118 30.80 20.73 2.20
C PHE A 118 30.04 21.04 0.90
N ARG A 119 30.01 22.31 0.49
CA ARG A 119 29.18 22.75 -0.63
C ARG A 119 29.67 22.10 -1.91
N GLY A 120 28.79 21.43 -2.66
CA GLY A 120 29.18 20.72 -3.88
C GLY A 120 30.07 19.47 -3.68
N ALA A 121 30.43 19.15 -2.43
CA ALA A 121 31.31 18.03 -2.12
C ALA A 121 30.66 16.68 -2.49
N SER A 122 31.47 15.70 -2.89
CA SER A 122 31.05 14.32 -3.07
C SER A 122 31.52 13.49 -1.88
N LEU A 123 30.61 13.11 -1.00
CA LEU A 123 30.89 12.20 0.12
C LEU A 123 30.39 10.80 -0.22
N ARG A 124 31.27 9.80 -0.08
CA ARG A 124 30.97 8.40 -0.39
C ARG A 124 31.31 7.48 0.76
N ASN A 125 30.42 6.51 1.02
CA ASN A 125 30.61 5.44 2.00
C ASN A 125 31.01 5.99 3.39
N VAL A 126 30.25 6.96 3.91
CA VAL A 126 30.57 7.65 5.17
C VAL A 126 29.53 7.29 6.22
N ARG A 127 29.98 6.91 7.42
CA ARG A 127 29.09 6.76 8.57
C ARG A 127 29.39 7.83 9.60
N PHE A 128 28.51 8.82 9.78
CA PHE A 128 28.62 9.79 10.86
C PHE A 128 28.11 9.17 12.16
N SER A 129 28.99 9.02 13.15
CA SER A 129 28.68 8.42 14.45
C SER A 129 27.79 9.30 15.33
N ALA A 130 27.39 8.78 16.48
CA ALA A 130 26.68 9.52 17.52
C ALA A 130 27.46 10.76 18.03
N ALA A 131 28.80 10.71 17.97
CA ALA A 131 29.67 11.81 18.39
C ALA A 131 29.85 12.87 17.30
N SER A 132 29.37 12.61 16.08
CA SER A 132 29.46 13.58 14.99
C SER A 132 28.41 14.66 15.13
N SER A 133 28.88 15.89 15.27
CA SER A 133 28.06 17.10 15.24
C SER A 133 28.17 17.77 13.88
N LEU A 134 27.04 17.97 13.23
CA LEU A 134 26.89 18.63 11.93
C LEU A 134 26.06 19.91 12.06
N GLU A 135 26.05 20.49 13.26
CA GLU A 135 25.29 21.70 13.54
C GLU A 135 25.75 22.86 12.66
N ALA A 136 24.82 23.49 11.95
CA ALA A 136 25.07 24.55 10.96
C ALA A 136 26.04 24.15 9.83
N ALA A 137 26.29 22.86 9.60
CA ALA A 137 27.09 22.41 8.47
C ALA A 137 26.36 22.68 7.15
N ASN A 138 27.11 22.99 6.10
CA ASN A 138 26.57 23.38 4.80
C ASN A 138 26.89 22.33 3.72
N PHE A 139 25.93 21.48 3.42
CA PHE A 139 25.97 20.47 2.35
C PHE A 139 25.27 20.93 1.07
N ALA A 140 25.09 22.24 0.85
CA ALA A 140 24.32 22.70 -0.31
C ALA A 140 24.95 22.22 -1.63
N GLY A 141 24.17 21.55 -2.47
CA GLY A 141 24.66 20.97 -3.74
C GLY A 141 25.58 19.75 -3.61
N ALA A 142 25.83 19.25 -2.39
CA ALA A 142 26.69 18.09 -2.17
C ALA A 142 26.08 16.81 -2.74
N ARG A 143 26.91 15.84 -3.14
CA ARG A 143 26.49 14.50 -3.53
C ARG A 143 26.84 13.52 -2.41
N LEU A 144 25.83 12.98 -1.74
CA LEU A 144 25.99 12.01 -0.66
C LEU A 144 25.63 10.62 -1.21
N HIS A 145 26.60 9.72 -1.28
CA HIS A 145 26.43 8.35 -1.76
C HIS A 145 26.76 7.33 -0.66
N ASN A 146 25.83 6.46 -0.29
CA ASN A 146 26.01 5.48 0.80
C ASN A 146 26.45 6.17 2.11
N VAL A 147 25.72 7.22 2.50
CA VAL A 147 26.04 7.99 3.72
C VAL A 147 25.04 7.64 4.82
N THR A 148 25.53 7.29 6.00
CA THR A 148 24.69 6.95 7.14
C THR A 148 24.91 7.92 8.29
N PHE A 149 23.84 8.49 8.82
CA PHE A 149 23.84 9.27 10.06
C PHE A 149 23.34 8.37 11.19
N ALA A 150 24.24 7.97 12.09
CA ALA A 150 23.95 7.05 13.19
C ALA A 150 23.07 7.71 14.29
N PRO A 151 22.49 6.92 15.22
CA PRO A 151 21.72 7.42 16.34
C PRO A 151 22.53 8.44 17.15
N GLY A 152 21.92 9.56 17.53
CA GLY A 152 22.59 10.63 18.28
C GLY A 152 23.34 11.65 17.43
N CYS A 153 23.60 11.39 16.14
CA CYS A 153 24.20 12.38 15.25
C CYS A 153 23.30 13.63 15.14
N THR A 154 23.90 14.83 15.28
CA THR A 154 23.18 16.10 15.32
C THR A 154 23.29 16.89 14.02
N CYS A 155 22.21 16.97 13.26
CA CYS A 155 22.07 17.77 12.05
C CYS A 155 21.19 19.01 12.29
N ARG A 156 21.55 19.86 13.25
CA ARG A 156 20.79 21.07 13.61
C ARG A 156 21.13 22.23 12.68
N ASN A 157 20.14 22.93 12.14
CA ASN A 157 20.37 24.04 11.19
C ASN A 157 21.25 23.66 9.98
N THR A 158 21.36 22.36 9.66
CA THR A 158 22.21 21.86 8.58
C THR A 158 21.56 22.17 7.23
N ASN A 159 22.34 22.67 6.29
CA ASN A 159 21.83 23.04 4.97
C ASN A 159 22.10 21.93 3.94
N PHE A 160 21.08 21.15 3.59
CA PHE A 160 21.12 20.15 2.51
C PHE A 160 20.46 20.65 1.22
N ALA A 161 20.30 21.97 1.04
CA ALA A 161 19.60 22.51 -0.13
C ALA A 161 20.29 22.09 -1.44
N ARG A 162 19.53 21.55 -2.38
CA ARG A 162 20.00 21.09 -3.70
C ARG A 162 21.05 19.97 -3.66
N ALA A 163 21.30 19.33 -2.52
CA ALA A 163 22.15 18.15 -2.48
C ALA A 163 21.51 16.97 -3.24
N GLU A 164 22.32 15.99 -3.61
CA GLU A 164 21.92 14.74 -4.22
C GLU A 164 22.12 13.61 -3.21
N PHE A 165 21.04 12.93 -2.82
CA PHE A 165 21.08 11.80 -1.89
C PHE A 165 20.92 10.50 -2.65
N ARG A 166 21.92 9.61 -2.54
CA ARG A 166 21.86 8.25 -3.04
C ARG A 166 22.24 7.26 -1.95
N ASN A 167 21.29 6.43 -1.56
CA ASN A 167 21.44 5.51 -0.43
C ASN A 167 21.91 6.23 0.85
N VAL A 168 21.25 7.34 1.18
CA VAL A 168 21.50 8.09 2.42
C VAL A 168 20.49 7.68 3.48
N THR A 169 20.97 7.36 4.68
CA THR A 169 20.17 6.80 5.78
C THR A 169 20.36 7.63 7.04
N PHE A 170 19.27 8.05 7.67
CA PHE A 170 19.27 8.64 9.01
C PHE A 170 18.66 7.61 9.97
N GLU A 171 19.52 6.96 10.75
CA GLU A 171 19.11 5.93 11.71
C GLU A 171 18.27 6.54 12.85
N GLU A 172 17.49 5.69 13.51
CA GLU A 172 16.61 6.07 14.62
C GLU A 172 17.37 6.79 15.73
N GLY A 173 16.85 7.94 16.18
CA GLY A 173 17.50 8.78 17.19
C GLY A 173 18.47 9.82 16.63
N CYS A 174 18.57 9.98 15.31
CA CYS A 174 19.25 11.12 14.71
C CYS A 174 18.45 12.42 14.94
N ILE A 175 19.14 13.51 15.27
CA ILE A 175 18.52 14.80 15.57
C ILE A 175 18.64 15.71 14.35
N VAL A 176 17.54 15.90 13.61
CA VAL A 176 17.53 16.66 12.35
C VAL A 176 16.57 17.85 12.48
N THR A 177 16.89 18.83 13.32
CA THR A 177 16.02 19.99 13.56
C THR A 177 16.44 21.22 12.75
N ARG A 178 15.46 21.95 12.20
CA ARG A 178 15.69 23.16 11.39
C ARG A 178 16.64 22.96 10.20
N ALA A 179 16.79 21.72 9.73
CA ALA A 179 17.59 21.45 8.55
C ALA A 179 16.83 21.91 7.28
N SER A 180 17.55 22.32 6.25
CA SER A 180 16.93 22.68 4.96
C SER A 180 17.15 21.57 3.95
N PHE A 181 16.06 21.01 3.40
CA PHE A 181 16.11 20.04 2.30
C PHE A 181 15.61 20.63 0.98
N GLN A 182 15.69 21.96 0.84
CA GLN A 182 15.09 22.67 -0.29
C GLN A 182 15.72 22.25 -1.62
N GLY A 183 14.92 21.68 -2.52
CA GLY A 183 15.38 21.27 -3.85
C GLY A 183 16.34 20.08 -3.85
N LEU A 184 16.38 19.30 -2.75
CA LEU A 184 17.16 18.07 -2.68
C LEU A 184 16.73 17.08 -3.79
N ALA A 185 17.70 16.54 -4.51
CA ALA A 185 17.49 15.48 -5.49
C ALA A 185 17.67 14.11 -4.80
N TYR A 186 16.64 13.28 -4.82
CA TYR A 186 16.70 11.93 -4.25
C TYR A 186 16.83 10.88 -5.35
N VAL A 187 17.87 10.04 -5.26
CA VAL A 187 18.14 8.93 -6.18
C VAL A 187 18.38 7.66 -5.36
N GLN A 188 17.33 6.86 -5.10
CA GLN A 188 17.46 5.55 -4.44
C GLN A 188 18.07 5.59 -3.03
N GLY A 189 17.44 6.28 -2.08
CA GLY A 189 17.86 6.26 -0.67
C GLY A 189 16.67 6.44 0.25
N TRP A 190 16.70 5.77 1.40
CA TRP A 190 15.54 5.65 2.27
C TRP A 190 15.93 5.79 3.77
N THR A 191 14.93 6.23 4.55
CA THR A 191 14.85 6.51 6.00
C THR A 191 15.47 7.82 6.52
N VAL A 192 14.81 8.96 6.30
CA VAL A 192 14.58 9.84 7.47
C VAL A 192 13.28 9.32 8.05
N GLN A 193 13.36 8.48 9.09
CA GLN A 193 12.14 8.09 9.82
C GLN A 193 11.64 9.34 10.56
N LEU A 194 10.68 10.04 9.96
CA LEU A 194 10.14 11.30 10.50
C LEU A 194 9.55 11.13 11.91
N ASP A 195 9.09 9.92 12.25
CA ASP A 195 8.52 9.62 13.56
C ASP A 195 9.60 9.27 14.61
N ALA A 196 10.75 8.74 14.18
CA ALA A 196 11.83 8.29 15.06
C ALA A 196 12.96 9.32 15.22
N ASN A 197 13.00 10.32 14.34
CA ASN A 197 13.99 11.39 14.33
C ASN A 197 13.36 12.73 14.73
N ALA A 198 14.10 13.56 15.47
CA ALA A 198 13.63 14.87 15.86
C ALA A 198 13.70 15.84 14.67
N VAL A 199 12.60 15.98 13.92
CA VAL A 199 12.53 16.78 12.67
C VAL A 199 11.89 18.17 12.82
N ALA A 200 11.84 18.71 14.03
CA ALA A 200 11.14 19.98 14.30
C ALA A 200 11.75 21.16 13.51
N GLY A 201 10.90 21.92 12.82
CA GLY A 201 11.28 23.12 12.07
C GLY A 201 12.05 22.88 10.77
N THR A 202 12.19 21.62 10.35
CA THR A 202 12.91 21.22 9.13
C THR A 202 12.08 21.55 7.89
N ASP A 203 12.69 22.23 6.92
CA ASP A 203 12.02 22.64 5.68
C ASP A 203 12.08 21.52 4.63
N LEU A 204 10.93 20.89 4.40
CA LEU A 204 10.72 19.83 3.40
C LEU A 204 9.98 20.34 2.14
N SER A 205 9.76 21.66 2.01
CA SER A 205 8.74 22.25 1.10
C SER A 205 8.99 22.08 -0.41
N ARG A 206 10.06 21.42 -0.86
CA ARG A 206 10.39 21.30 -2.30
C ARG A 206 11.05 19.98 -2.74
N THR A 207 11.05 18.92 -1.94
CA THR A 207 11.39 17.58 -2.47
C THR A 207 10.29 17.21 -3.46
N GLY A 208 10.59 17.32 -4.76
CA GLY A 208 9.61 17.43 -5.84
C GLY A 208 8.56 16.33 -5.81
N SER A 209 7.42 16.62 -5.17
CA SER A 209 6.33 15.73 -4.78
C SER A 209 6.35 14.33 -5.41
N ASP A 210 7.24 13.47 -4.94
CA ASP A 210 7.22 12.05 -5.32
C ASP A 210 5.87 11.45 -4.92
N TRP A 211 5.21 12.00 -3.91
CA TRP A 211 3.81 11.75 -3.57
C TRP A 211 2.79 12.07 -4.68
N VAL A 212 2.92 13.18 -5.42
CA VAL A 212 2.02 13.49 -6.55
C VAL A 212 2.36 12.62 -7.76
N ARG A 213 3.62 12.20 -7.94
CA ARG A 213 4.03 11.25 -8.98
C ARG A 213 3.60 9.81 -8.67
N LEU A 214 3.74 9.35 -7.43
CA LEU A 214 3.36 8.00 -6.97
C LEU A 214 1.85 7.84 -6.80
N SER A 215 1.14 8.84 -6.28
CA SER A 215 -0.34 8.79 -6.23
C SER A 215 -0.97 8.71 -7.62
N ARG A 216 -0.29 9.18 -8.68
CA ARG A 216 -0.71 8.94 -10.07
C ARG A 216 -0.45 7.51 -10.52
N ARG A 217 0.59 6.83 -10.01
CA ARG A 217 0.93 5.43 -10.33
C ARG A 217 -0.03 4.43 -9.67
N TYR A 218 -0.57 4.77 -8.51
CA TYR A 218 -1.58 3.97 -7.79
C TYR A 218 -3.00 4.04 -8.39
N ARG A 219 -3.25 4.88 -9.42
CA ARG A 219 -4.57 5.04 -10.07
C ARG A 219 -4.99 3.87 -10.99
N GLY A 220 -4.23 2.76 -10.99
CA GLY A 220 -4.46 1.63 -11.90
C GLY A 220 -5.33 0.52 -11.31
N MET A 221 -4.90 -0.72 -11.53
CA MET A 221 -5.62 -1.95 -11.21
C MET A 221 -6.02 -2.08 -9.74
N ALA A 222 -5.22 -1.56 -8.81
CA ALA A 222 -5.53 -1.57 -7.37
C ALA A 222 -6.77 -0.73 -7.04
N GLN A 223 -6.95 0.43 -7.68
CA GLN A 223 -8.13 1.26 -7.49
C GLN A 223 -9.38 0.59 -8.08
N VAL A 224 -9.24 -0.08 -9.23
CA VAL A 224 -10.29 -0.89 -9.83
C VAL A 224 -10.67 -2.06 -8.91
N LEU A 225 -9.69 -2.78 -8.36
CA LEU A 225 -9.93 -3.89 -7.45
C LEU A 225 -10.61 -3.42 -6.16
N GLY A 226 -10.16 -2.29 -5.58
CA GLY A 226 -10.79 -1.68 -4.41
C GLY A 226 -12.22 -1.24 -4.68
N MET A 227 -12.50 -0.71 -5.87
CA MET A 227 -13.86 -0.36 -6.30
C MET A 227 -14.73 -1.61 -6.50
N ILE A 228 -14.21 -2.68 -7.10
CA ILE A 228 -14.93 -3.95 -7.26
C ILE A 228 -15.24 -4.56 -5.89
N LEU A 229 -14.28 -4.58 -4.96
CA LEU A 229 -14.50 -5.11 -3.61
C LEU A 229 -15.52 -4.26 -2.82
N SER A 230 -15.45 -2.93 -2.96
CA SER A 230 -16.44 -2.01 -2.38
C SER A 230 -17.84 -2.25 -2.95
N LEU A 231 -17.97 -2.41 -4.26
CA LEU A 231 -19.24 -2.73 -4.92
C LEU A 231 -19.74 -4.12 -4.56
N GLY A 232 -18.85 -5.11 -4.45
CA GLY A 232 -19.17 -6.47 -4.03
C GLY A 232 -19.75 -6.51 -2.62
N TYR A 233 -19.20 -5.71 -1.70
CA TYR A 233 -19.76 -5.55 -0.36
C TYR A 233 -21.15 -4.89 -0.38
N GLY A 234 -21.33 -3.88 -1.23
CA GLY A 234 -22.64 -3.26 -1.47
C GLY A 234 -23.66 -4.24 -2.07
N ALA A 235 -23.22 -5.13 -2.97
CA ALA A 235 -24.06 -6.13 -3.61
C ALA A 235 -24.64 -7.13 -2.60
N VAL A 236 -23.89 -7.51 -1.56
CA VAL A 236 -24.41 -8.36 -0.47
C VAL A 236 -25.53 -7.66 0.30
N LEU A 237 -25.37 -6.35 0.54
CA LEU A 237 -26.38 -5.53 1.21
C LEU A 237 -27.66 -5.40 0.35
N ILE A 238 -27.50 -5.17 -0.95
CA ILE A 238 -28.61 -5.13 -1.92
C ILE A 238 -29.31 -6.50 -2.00
N LEU A 239 -28.54 -7.59 -2.11
CA LEU A 239 -29.07 -8.96 -2.15
C LEU A 239 -29.88 -9.27 -0.89
N LYS A 240 -29.41 -8.81 0.28
CA LYS A 240 -30.13 -8.95 1.55
C LYS A 240 -31.44 -8.16 1.57
N ILE A 241 -31.44 -6.91 1.09
CA ILE A 241 -32.67 -6.11 0.95
C ILE A 241 -33.66 -6.85 0.03
N PHE A 242 -33.18 -7.37 -1.09
CA PHE A 242 -34.00 -8.10 -2.06
C PHE A 242 -34.56 -9.40 -1.49
N LEU A 243 -33.75 -10.17 -0.75
CA LEU A 243 -34.17 -11.39 -0.07
C LEU A 243 -35.28 -11.09 0.95
N LEU A 244 -35.09 -10.06 1.78
CA LEU A 244 -36.08 -9.64 2.77
C LEU A 244 -37.38 -9.15 2.11
N ALA A 245 -37.28 -8.40 1.00
CA ALA A 245 -38.44 -7.98 0.22
C ALA A 245 -39.19 -9.17 -0.39
N THR A 246 -38.46 -10.18 -0.88
CA THR A 246 -39.05 -11.40 -1.46
C THR A 246 -39.76 -12.23 -0.39
N LEU A 247 -39.15 -12.39 0.79
CA LEU A 247 -39.77 -13.05 1.94
C LEU A 247 -41.03 -12.31 2.41
N ALA A 248 -40.99 -10.96 2.41
CA ALA A 248 -42.15 -10.13 2.71
C ALA A 248 -43.32 -10.42 1.77
N GLN A 249 -43.02 -10.50 0.47
CA GLN A 249 -44.03 -10.74 -0.56
C GLN A 249 -44.57 -12.17 -0.47
N GLY A 250 -43.71 -13.17 -0.24
CA GLY A 250 -44.12 -14.56 0.00
C GLY A 250 -45.02 -14.71 1.22
N GLN A 251 -44.75 -13.99 2.31
CA GLN A 251 -45.62 -13.98 3.49
C GLN A 251 -46.99 -13.35 3.18
N SER A 252 -47.03 -12.23 2.45
CA SER A 252 -48.31 -11.64 2.04
C SER A 252 -49.15 -12.60 1.20
N TRP A 253 -48.54 -13.29 0.24
CA TRP A 253 -49.22 -14.29 -0.58
C TRP A 253 -49.70 -15.49 0.22
N ALA A 254 -48.92 -15.97 1.20
CA ALA A 254 -49.34 -17.05 2.07
C ALA A 254 -50.56 -16.67 2.93
N LEU A 255 -50.59 -15.43 3.45
CA LEU A 255 -51.71 -14.90 4.21
C LEU A 255 -52.96 -14.72 3.33
N ASP A 256 -52.81 -14.28 2.08
CA ASP A 256 -53.89 -14.14 1.11
C ASP A 256 -54.43 -15.50 0.64
N ALA A 257 -53.54 -16.47 0.39
CA ALA A 257 -53.94 -17.85 0.02
C ALA A 257 -54.69 -18.54 1.16
N ALA A 258 -54.27 -18.31 2.41
CA ALA A 258 -54.98 -18.79 3.59
C ALA A 258 -56.34 -18.09 3.78
N ALA A 259 -56.48 -16.83 3.34
CA ALA A 259 -57.75 -16.10 3.30
C ALA A 259 -58.76 -16.72 2.33
N LEU A 260 -58.27 -17.29 1.22
CA LEU A 260 -59.07 -17.85 0.13
C LEU A 260 -59.46 -19.32 0.34
N GLY A 261 -59.21 -19.88 1.53
CA GLY A 261 -59.80 -21.16 1.97
C GLY A 261 -59.04 -22.45 1.60
N GLY A 262 -57.78 -22.36 1.16
CA GLY A 262 -57.03 -23.54 0.67
C GLY A 262 -56.21 -24.31 1.71
N ALA A 263 -55.79 -23.68 2.81
CA ALA A 263 -55.07 -24.33 3.90
C ALA A 263 -55.45 -23.64 5.20
N GLY A 264 -56.09 -24.37 6.11
CA GLY A 264 -56.66 -23.81 7.33
C GLY A 264 -55.63 -23.02 8.12
N VAL A 265 -55.84 -21.70 8.21
CA VAL A 265 -55.30 -20.93 9.34
C VAL A 265 -55.84 -21.63 10.58
N PRO A 266 -55.00 -22.05 11.55
CA PRO A 266 -55.48 -22.73 12.75
C PRO A 266 -56.63 -21.91 13.36
N GLU A 267 -57.77 -22.57 13.59
CA GLU A 267 -59.04 -21.93 14.00
C GLU A 267 -58.97 -21.21 15.36
N GLY A 268 -57.84 -21.29 16.07
CA GLY A 268 -57.66 -20.69 17.40
C GLY A 268 -57.01 -19.30 17.44
N LEU A 269 -56.73 -18.65 16.30
CA LEU A 269 -56.14 -17.30 16.33
C LEU A 269 -57.21 -16.22 16.60
N PRO A 270 -57.07 -15.38 17.65
CA PRO A 270 -58.03 -14.32 17.98
C PRO A 270 -58.25 -13.37 16.81
N ALA A 271 -59.49 -12.92 16.59
CA ALA A 271 -59.87 -12.07 15.45
C ALA A 271 -59.02 -10.79 15.34
N GLY A 272 -58.61 -10.20 16.46
CA GLY A 272 -57.74 -9.02 16.48
C GLY A 272 -56.32 -9.27 15.96
N VAL A 273 -55.79 -10.49 16.09
CA VAL A 273 -54.46 -10.85 15.57
C VAL A 273 -54.50 -11.01 14.05
N ARG A 274 -55.61 -11.52 13.49
CA ARG A 274 -55.79 -11.63 12.03
C ARG A 274 -55.82 -10.27 11.33
N GLU A 275 -56.44 -9.27 11.93
CA GLU A 275 -56.49 -7.90 11.36
C GLU A 275 -55.17 -7.15 11.53
N GLY A 276 -54.48 -7.32 12.67
CA GLY A 276 -53.19 -6.67 12.92
C GLY A 276 -52.05 -7.18 12.03
N VAL A 277 -52.00 -8.49 11.75
CA VAL A 277 -50.92 -9.11 10.96
C VAL A 277 -51.05 -8.86 9.45
N ARG A 278 -52.27 -8.62 8.93
CA ARG A 278 -52.48 -8.30 7.51
C ARG A 278 -52.01 -6.90 7.09
N GLY A 279 -51.86 -5.98 8.05
CA GLY A 279 -51.57 -4.58 7.74
C GLY A 279 -50.09 -4.18 7.70
N VAL A 280 -49.18 -5.00 8.27
CA VAL A 280 -47.78 -4.62 8.41
C VAL A 280 -46.91 -5.43 7.46
N PRO A 281 -46.47 -4.87 6.33
CA PRO A 281 -45.59 -5.59 5.43
C PRO A 281 -44.27 -5.90 6.15
N VAL A 282 -43.72 -7.10 5.94
CA VAL A 282 -42.53 -7.60 6.66
C VAL A 282 -41.33 -6.68 6.50
N TRP A 283 -41.24 -5.92 5.40
CA TRP A 283 -40.18 -4.91 5.25
C TRP A 283 -40.33 -3.75 6.26
N ARG A 284 -41.56 -3.35 6.65
CA ARG A 284 -41.74 -2.44 7.79
C ARG A 284 -41.24 -3.09 9.07
N LEU A 285 -41.56 -4.36 9.31
CA LEU A 285 -41.07 -5.08 10.50
C LEU A 285 -39.54 -5.23 10.52
N ALA A 286 -38.91 -5.40 9.36
CA ALA A 286 -37.47 -5.55 9.21
C ALA A 286 -36.69 -4.23 9.24
N PHE A 287 -37.28 -3.12 8.78
CA PHE A 287 -36.60 -1.81 8.66
C PHE A 287 -37.10 -0.73 9.63
N GLU A 288 -38.38 -0.73 10.01
CA GLU A 288 -38.94 0.17 11.04
C GLU A 288 -38.82 -0.44 12.45
N GLY A 289 -38.70 -1.77 12.56
CA GLY A 289 -38.78 -2.45 13.85
C GLY A 289 -40.17 -2.25 14.50
N PHE A 290 -40.34 -2.70 15.74
CA PHE A 290 -41.61 -2.54 16.47
C PHE A 290 -41.87 -1.11 16.97
N MET A 291 -40.99 -0.15 16.62
CA MET A 291 -41.11 1.26 16.99
C MET A 291 -41.62 2.04 15.77
N PRO A 292 -42.90 2.43 15.71
CA PRO A 292 -43.41 3.25 14.61
C PRO A 292 -42.70 4.61 14.62
N GLY A 293 -41.86 4.88 13.62
CA GLY A 293 -41.20 6.17 13.46
C GLY A 293 -40.23 6.24 12.28
N ASP A 294 -39.96 7.46 11.81
CA ASP A 294 -39.16 7.85 10.63
C ASP A 294 -37.66 7.44 10.67
N TYR A 295 -37.27 6.50 11.54
CA TYR A 295 -35.88 6.11 11.76
C TYR A 295 -35.29 5.26 10.63
N SER A 296 -36.11 4.69 9.74
CA SER A 296 -35.63 3.92 8.58
C SER A 296 -34.75 4.79 7.66
N LEU A 297 -35.12 6.05 7.46
CA LEU A 297 -34.34 7.02 6.70
C LEU A 297 -33.04 7.40 7.42
N LEU A 298 -33.08 7.55 8.75
CA LEU A 298 -31.89 7.80 9.56
C LEU A 298 -30.90 6.63 9.48
N ILE A 299 -31.37 5.39 9.57
CA ILE A 299 -30.54 4.18 9.46
C ILE A 299 -29.96 4.07 8.05
N ALA A 300 -30.76 4.29 7.01
CA ALA A 300 -30.27 4.31 5.63
C ALA A 300 -29.19 5.37 5.42
N LEU A 301 -29.38 6.58 5.98
CA LEU A 301 -28.41 7.66 5.92
C LEU A 301 -27.12 7.34 6.67
N LEU A 302 -27.21 6.73 7.86
CA LEU A 302 -26.05 6.25 8.62
C LEU A 302 -25.26 5.18 7.86
N ILE A 303 -25.95 4.22 7.23
CA ILE A 303 -25.31 3.20 6.40
C ILE A 303 -24.63 3.86 5.20
N ALA A 304 -25.31 4.76 4.49
CA ALA A 304 -24.73 5.48 3.36
C ALA A 304 -23.48 6.29 3.76
N LEU A 305 -23.55 6.98 4.90
CA LEU A 305 -22.44 7.76 5.44
C LEU A 305 -21.26 6.87 5.86
N HIS A 306 -21.54 5.70 6.46
CA HIS A 306 -20.52 4.68 6.75
C HIS A 306 -19.81 4.21 5.47
N GLN A 307 -20.58 3.85 4.44
CA GLN A 307 -20.01 3.34 3.19
C GLN A 307 -19.22 4.43 2.45
N GLY A 308 -19.69 5.68 2.46
CA GLY A 308 -18.97 6.82 1.90
C GLY A 308 -17.65 7.08 2.63
N ALA A 309 -17.68 7.12 3.96
CA ALA A 309 -16.46 7.29 4.78
C ALA A 309 -15.47 6.16 4.54
N ARG A 310 -15.93 4.90 4.55
CA ARG A 310 -15.11 3.72 4.27
C ARG A 310 -14.51 3.73 2.87
N TYR A 311 -15.27 4.17 1.86
CA TYR A 311 -14.76 4.31 0.50
C TYR A 311 -13.64 5.35 0.44
N VAL A 312 -13.83 6.50 1.09
CA VAL A 312 -12.80 7.56 1.16
C VAL A 312 -11.55 7.05 1.88
N VAL A 313 -11.70 6.41 3.04
CA VAL A 313 -10.58 5.81 3.78
C VAL A 313 -9.89 4.77 2.90
N THR A 314 -10.60 3.84 2.30
CA THR A 314 -9.98 2.78 1.49
C THR A 314 -9.23 3.35 0.28
N THR A 315 -9.83 4.29 -0.45
CA THR A 315 -9.22 4.86 -1.67
C THR A 315 -8.09 5.84 -1.38
N ARG A 316 -8.07 6.48 -0.21
CA ARG A 316 -7.06 7.47 0.17
C ARG A 316 -5.99 6.91 1.09
N LEU A 317 -6.35 6.07 2.06
CA LEU A 317 -5.46 5.54 3.10
C LEU A 317 -4.75 4.25 2.66
N ALA A 318 -5.42 3.33 1.95
CA ALA A 318 -4.80 2.07 1.55
C ALA A 318 -3.54 2.27 0.68
N PRO A 319 -3.53 3.18 -0.32
CA PRO A 319 -2.31 3.49 -1.06
C PRO A 319 -1.19 4.04 -0.18
N LEU A 320 -1.53 4.82 0.86
CA LEU A 320 -0.55 5.39 1.79
C LEU A 320 0.08 4.31 2.68
N LEU A 321 -0.74 3.39 3.20
CA LEU A 321 -0.29 2.29 4.03
C LEU A 321 0.54 1.28 3.23
N ASP A 322 0.15 0.96 2.01
CA ASP A 322 0.94 0.07 1.15
C ASP A 322 2.26 0.71 0.75
N LEU A 323 2.28 2.03 0.48
CA LEU A 323 3.54 2.78 0.30
C LEU A 323 4.39 2.71 1.56
N GLN A 324 3.81 2.89 2.74
CA GLN A 324 4.54 2.77 4.00
C GLN A 324 5.06 1.33 4.22
N ARG A 325 4.48 0.30 3.61
CA ARG A 325 5.01 -1.06 3.68
C ARG A 325 6.12 -1.31 2.66
N TYR A 326 5.96 -0.77 1.46
CA TYR A 326 6.87 -1.00 0.33
C TYR A 326 8.10 -0.08 0.38
N ASP A 327 7.83 1.22 0.48
CA ASP A 327 8.80 2.30 0.51
C ASP A 327 9.02 2.82 1.92
N GLY A 328 8.32 2.32 2.96
CA GLY A 328 8.28 2.74 4.39
C GLY A 328 8.77 4.11 4.81
N VAL A 329 8.50 5.06 3.95
CA VAL A 329 8.33 6.46 4.26
C VAL A 329 6.99 6.57 4.96
N THR A 330 6.99 7.02 6.22
CA THR A 330 5.74 7.41 6.86
C THR A 330 5.21 8.67 6.16
N PRO A 331 3.93 8.70 5.73
CA PRO A 331 3.34 9.91 5.17
C PRO A 331 3.40 11.06 6.17
N PRO A 332 3.52 12.32 5.70
CA PRO A 332 3.58 13.48 6.58
C PRO A 332 2.39 13.51 7.53
N ARG A 333 2.67 13.81 8.80
CA ARG A 333 1.70 13.69 9.91
C ARG A 333 0.39 14.44 9.64
N GLU A 334 0.45 15.58 8.96
CA GLU A 334 -0.74 16.37 8.60
C GLU A 334 -1.66 15.65 7.61
N ALA A 335 -1.09 14.97 6.61
CA ALA A 335 -1.86 14.19 5.63
C ALA A 335 -2.49 12.95 6.28
N PHE A 336 -1.82 12.37 7.28
CA PHE A 336 -2.28 11.17 7.96
C PHE A 336 -3.26 11.46 9.11
N ALA A 337 -3.14 12.60 9.78
CA ALA A 337 -3.95 12.94 10.95
C ALA A 337 -5.45 12.97 10.61
N MET A 338 -5.83 13.63 9.51
CA MET A 338 -7.23 13.68 9.07
C MET A 338 -7.75 12.27 8.69
N LEU A 339 -6.93 11.48 8.00
CA LEU A 339 -7.31 10.14 7.57
C LEU A 339 -7.40 9.15 8.74
N ALA A 340 -6.53 9.26 9.75
CA ALA A 340 -6.57 8.47 10.96
C ALA A 340 -7.83 8.79 11.80
N VAL A 341 -8.22 10.07 11.86
CA VAL A 341 -9.50 10.47 12.46
C VAL A 341 -10.67 9.88 11.67
N LEU A 342 -10.62 9.95 10.34
CA LEU A 342 -11.67 9.40 9.47
C LEU A 342 -11.77 7.87 9.59
N ASP A 343 -10.66 7.15 9.74
CA ASP A 343 -10.62 5.70 9.96
C ASP A 343 -11.28 5.31 11.29
N ARG A 344 -10.92 5.99 12.39
CA ARG A 344 -11.57 5.81 13.70
C ARG A 344 -13.06 6.12 13.64
N LEU A 345 -13.45 7.21 12.96
CA LEU A 345 -14.85 7.58 12.78
C LEU A 345 -15.59 6.52 11.97
N THR A 346 -14.97 5.99 10.91
CA THR A 346 -15.55 4.91 10.10
C THR A 346 -15.75 3.65 10.92
N ALA A 347 -14.77 3.27 11.76
CA ALA A 347 -14.88 2.13 12.67
C ALA A 347 -16.00 2.32 13.71
N LEU A 348 -16.09 3.50 14.32
CA LEU A 348 -17.16 3.85 15.25
C LEU A 348 -18.54 3.76 14.58
N LEU A 349 -18.67 4.32 13.38
CA LEU A 349 -19.94 4.30 12.64
C LEU A 349 -20.32 2.87 12.24
N GLY A 350 -19.33 2.04 11.89
CA GLY A 350 -19.54 0.61 11.65
C GLY A 350 -20.05 -0.12 12.89
N PHE A 351 -19.46 0.15 14.06
CA PHE A 351 -19.92 -0.40 15.33
C PHE A 351 -21.36 0.01 15.65
N VAL A 352 -21.69 1.30 15.50
CA VAL A 352 -23.07 1.81 15.71
C VAL A 352 -24.06 1.10 14.78
N VAL A 353 -23.73 0.93 13.50
CA VAL A 353 -24.58 0.20 12.55
C VAL A 353 -24.80 -1.25 12.98
N VAL A 354 -23.76 -1.94 13.47
CA VAL A 354 -23.87 -3.32 13.96
C VAL A 354 -24.75 -3.41 15.21
N VAL A 355 -24.61 -2.47 16.16
CA VAL A 355 -25.44 -2.43 17.37
C VAL A 355 -26.91 -2.19 17.03
N ILE A 356 -27.21 -1.20 16.19
CA ILE A 356 -28.58 -0.93 15.73
C ILE A 356 -29.16 -2.15 15.02
N PHE A 357 -28.38 -2.77 14.13
CA PHE A 357 -28.83 -3.97 13.42
C PHE A 357 -29.12 -5.13 14.37
N SER A 358 -28.26 -5.35 15.37
CA SER A 358 -28.41 -6.42 16.35
C SER A 358 -29.61 -6.19 17.26
N ALA A 359 -29.85 -4.94 17.67
CA ALA A 359 -31.02 -4.54 18.42
C ALA A 359 -32.32 -4.77 17.62
N ASN A 360 -32.33 -4.38 16.34
CA ASN A 360 -33.47 -4.62 15.45
C ASN A 360 -33.72 -6.13 15.24
N LEU A 361 -32.66 -6.92 15.08
CA LEU A 361 -32.79 -8.37 14.94
C LEU A 361 -33.33 -9.01 16.23
N TYR A 362 -32.87 -8.57 17.39
CA TYR A 362 -33.35 -9.03 18.70
C TYR A 362 -34.83 -8.65 18.92
N LEU A 363 -35.20 -7.40 18.62
CA LEU A 363 -36.59 -6.94 18.72
C LEU A 363 -37.50 -7.70 17.75
N ALA A 364 -37.05 -7.95 16.53
CA ALA A 364 -37.79 -8.77 15.58
C ALA A 364 -37.98 -10.21 16.10
N ALA A 365 -36.91 -10.85 16.56
CA ALA A 365 -36.97 -12.21 17.10
C ALA A 365 -37.86 -12.32 18.35
N THR A 366 -37.78 -11.35 19.27
CA THR A 366 -38.58 -11.34 20.50
C THR A 366 -40.04 -10.95 20.25
N SER A 367 -40.31 -10.06 19.29
CA SER A 367 -41.69 -9.70 18.93
C SER A 367 -42.49 -10.87 18.38
N VAL A 368 -41.84 -11.79 17.64
CA VAL A 368 -42.44 -13.06 17.19
C VAL A 368 -42.83 -13.95 18.38
N ILE A 369 -42.01 -13.96 19.44
CA ILE A 369 -42.28 -14.74 20.66
C ILE A 369 -43.45 -14.12 21.44
N TYR A 370 -43.51 -12.79 21.58
CA TYR A 370 -44.58 -12.11 22.30
C TYR A 370 -45.93 -12.15 21.57
N LEU A 371 -45.95 -12.07 20.24
CA LEU A 371 -47.17 -12.23 19.44
C LEU A 371 -47.73 -13.65 19.49
N GLY A 372 -46.90 -14.67 19.76
CA GLY A 372 -47.33 -16.05 19.96
C GLY A 372 -47.79 -16.39 21.38
N ALA A 373 -47.50 -15.52 22.36
CA ALA A 373 -47.80 -15.74 23.79
C ALA A 373 -49.02 -14.94 24.31
N LEU A 374 -49.60 -14.06 23.49
CA LEU A 374 -50.87 -13.41 23.80
C LEU A 374 -52.03 -14.37 23.45
N PRO A 375 -52.89 -14.73 24.42
CA PRO A 375 -53.97 -15.69 24.23
C PRO A 375 -55.08 -15.21 23.29
#